data_AF-A0A7V9HMZ2-F1
#
_entry.id   AF-A0A7V9HMZ2-F1
#
_cell.length_a   1.000
_cell.length_b   1.000
_cell.length_c   1.000
_cell.angle_alpha   90.00
_cell.angle_beta   90.00
_cell.angle_gamma   90.00
#
_symmetry.space_group_name_H-M   'P 1'
#
loop_
_entity.id
_entity.type
_entity.pdbx_description
1 polymer ?
#
loop_
_entity_poly.entity_id
_entity_poly.type
_entity_poly.pdbx_seq_one_letter_code
_entity_poly.pdbx_strand_id
1 'polypeptide(L)'
;MESAGPRDTLGMSQDELLTYFEELLILEATEAAAQNKTSVEDELVSPGFASVRASASYFIQLITANNAFIARFLLDREVLPTDPALERPAAPVE
;
A
#
# COMPACT_ATOMS: atom_id res chain seq x y z
N MET A 1 7.92 1.90 20.78
CA MET A 1 8.61 1.64 19.50
C MET A 1 8.22 0.22 19.14
N GLU A 2 7.12 0.05 18.41
CA GLU A 2 6.71 -1.29 17.98
C GLU A 2 7.76 -1.80 16.98
N SER A 3 8.26 -3.01 17.23
CA SER A 3 9.23 -3.66 16.38
C SER A 3 8.61 -3.85 15.01
N ALA A 4 9.19 -3.23 13.98
CA ALA A 4 8.80 -3.46 12.60
C ALA A 4 8.93 -4.96 12.31
N GLY A 5 7.81 -5.59 11.96
CA GLY A 5 7.77 -7.02 11.66
C GLY A 5 8.17 -7.29 10.21
N PRO A 6 8.41 -8.54 9.82
CA PRO A 6 8.65 -8.88 8.40
C PRO A 6 7.51 -8.44 7.45
N ARG A 7 6.31 -8.23 8.00
CA ARG A 7 5.17 -7.60 7.30
C ARG A 7 5.46 -6.18 6.80
N ASP A 8 6.32 -5.43 7.48
CA ASP A 8 6.70 -4.06 7.12
C ASP A 8 7.77 -4.02 6.02
N THR A 9 8.26 -5.19 5.57
CA THR A 9 9.28 -5.29 4.51
C THR A 9 8.70 -5.62 3.13
N LEU A 10 7.39 -5.88 3.04
CA LEU A 10 6.74 -6.28 1.79
C LEU A 10 5.68 -5.28 1.34
N GLY A 11 6.06 -4.46 0.37
CA GLY A 11 5.18 -3.48 -0.28
C GLY A 11 5.15 -2.14 0.45
N MET A 12 4.18 -1.31 0.06
CA MET A 12 3.89 -0.02 0.66
C MET A 12 2.88 -0.18 1.80
N SER A 13 2.97 0.67 2.82
CA SER A 13 1.92 0.85 3.82
C SER A 13 0.63 1.36 3.18
N GLN A 14 -0.48 1.28 3.93
CA GLN A 14 -1.77 1.77 3.44
C GLN A 14 -1.75 3.26 3.10
N ASP A 15 -1.09 4.09 3.91
CA ASP A 15 -1.00 5.54 3.71
C ASP A 15 -0.12 5.88 2.49
N GLU A 16 0.96 5.12 2.30
CA GLU A 16 1.81 5.24 1.10
C GLU A 16 1.05 4.83 -0.16
N LEU A 17 0.25 3.76 -0.11
CA LEU A 17 -0.61 3.35 -1.24
C LEU A 17 -1.68 4.39 -1.57
N LEU A 18 -2.30 5.00 -0.55
CA LEU A 18 -3.27 6.09 -0.75
C LEU A 18 -2.63 7.31 -1.40
N THR A 19 -1.44 7.69 -0.91
CA THR A 19 -0.69 8.84 -1.46
C THR A 19 -0.31 8.58 -2.92
N TYR A 20 0.27 7.40 -3.19
CA TYR A 20 0.64 7.01 -4.54
C TYR A 20 -0.58 6.91 -5.49
N PHE A 21 -1.71 6.43 -4.99
CA PHE A 21 -2.95 6.41 -5.74
C PHE A 21 -3.43 7.81 -6.14
N GLU A 22 -3.39 8.80 -5.23
CA GLU A 22 -3.77 10.18 -5.57
C GLU A 22 -2.82 10.80 -6.61
N GLU A 23 -1.53 10.50 -6.56
CA GLU A 23 -0.57 10.92 -7.60
C GLU A 23 -0.91 10.35 -8.98
N LEU A 24 -1.25 9.05 -9.05
CA LEU A 24 -1.71 8.40 -10.28
C LEU A 24 -3.02 9.01 -10.79
N LEU A 25 -3.93 9.34 -9.88
CA LEU A 25 -5.22 9.93 -10.24
C LEU A 25 -5.05 11.33 -10.83
N ILE A 26 -4.12 12.14 -10.31
CA ILE A 26 -3.77 13.45 -10.86
C ILE A 26 -3.11 13.31 -12.25
N LEU A 27 -2.23 12.32 -12.42
CA LEU A 27 -1.60 12.05 -13.71
C LEU A 27 -2.64 11.72 -14.78
N GLU A 28 -3.53 10.78 -14.49
CA GLU A 28 -4.61 10.38 -15.40
C GLU A 28 -5.56 11.57 -15.71
N ALA A 29 -5.90 12.37 -14.70
CA ALA A 29 -6.73 13.57 -14.89
C ALA A 29 -6.04 14.62 -15.77
N THR A 30 -4.70 14.73 -15.69
CA THR A 30 -3.91 15.61 -16.55
C THR A 30 -3.98 15.16 -18.01
N GLU A 31 -3.87 13.85 -18.26
CA GLU A 31 -4.01 13.29 -19.60
C GLU A 31 -5.43 13.46 -20.16
N ALA A 32 -6.45 13.18 -19.34
CA ALA A 32 -7.84 13.37 -19.71
C ALA A 32 -8.15 14.84 -20.04
N ALA A 33 -7.68 15.78 -19.21
CA ALA A 33 -7.89 17.20 -19.42
C ALA A 33 -7.29 17.68 -20.76
N ALA A 34 -6.09 17.20 -21.10
CA ALA A 34 -5.45 17.50 -22.38
C ALA A 34 -6.26 16.96 -23.58
N GLN A 35 -6.82 15.76 -23.47
CA GLN A 35 -7.64 15.15 -24.52
C GLN A 35 -9.00 15.83 -24.68
N ASN A 36 -9.66 16.14 -23.56
CA ASN A 36 -11.01 16.69 -23.51
C ASN A 36 -11.04 18.22 -23.66
N LYS A 37 -9.87 18.88 -23.59
CA LYS A 37 -9.72 20.35 -23.56
C LYS A 37 -10.46 20.98 -22.37
N THR A 38 -10.36 20.33 -21.21
CA THR A 38 -10.92 20.74 -19.92
C THR A 38 -9.79 21.08 -18.95
N SER A 39 -10.10 21.50 -17.72
CA SER A 39 -9.10 21.64 -16.66
C SER A 39 -8.91 20.32 -15.90
N VAL A 40 -7.75 20.16 -15.25
CA VAL A 40 -7.47 18.98 -14.41
C VAL A 40 -8.44 18.93 -13.24
N GLU A 41 -8.77 20.09 -12.66
CA GLU A 41 -9.71 20.23 -11.56
C GLU A 41 -11.11 19.76 -11.95
N ASP A 42 -11.57 20.06 -13.17
CA ASP A 42 -12.87 19.62 -13.68
C ASP A 42 -12.91 18.10 -13.87
N GLU A 43 -11.83 17.50 -14.39
CA GLU A 43 -11.74 16.05 -14.56
C GLU A 43 -11.70 15.31 -13.20
N LEU A 44 -10.97 15.84 -12.22
CA LEU A 44 -10.86 15.24 -10.88
C LEU A 44 -12.18 15.22 -10.10
N VAL A 45 -13.11 16.15 -10.39
CA VAL A 45 -14.45 16.16 -9.82
C VAL A 45 -15.50 15.46 -10.69
N SER A 46 -15.10 14.98 -11.87
CA SER A 46 -16.00 14.26 -12.75
C SER A 46 -16.48 12.94 -12.10
N PRO A 47 -17.67 12.44 -12.49
CA PRO A 47 -18.20 11.20 -11.92
C PRO A 47 -17.27 10.00 -12.06
N GLY A 48 -16.49 9.92 -13.14
CA GLY A 48 -15.52 8.86 -13.38
C GLY A 48 -14.43 8.85 -12.31
N PHE A 49 -13.69 9.94 -12.17
CA PHE A 49 -12.62 10.08 -11.18
C PHE A 49 -13.14 10.00 -9.74
N ALA A 50 -14.29 10.60 -9.44
CA ALA A 50 -14.92 10.51 -8.13
C ALA A 50 -15.25 9.05 -7.76
N SER A 51 -15.75 8.25 -8.70
CA SER A 51 -16.05 6.84 -8.48
C SER A 51 -14.79 6.00 -8.23
N VAL A 52 -13.70 6.28 -8.96
CA VAL A 52 -12.41 5.62 -8.79
C VAL A 52 -11.82 5.94 -7.42
N ARG A 53 -11.84 7.22 -7.01
CA ARG A 53 -11.41 7.67 -5.68
C ARG A 53 -12.23 7.03 -4.56
N ALA A 54 -13.55 6.96 -4.70
CA ALA A 54 -14.42 6.30 -3.72
C ALA A 54 -14.10 4.80 -3.58
N SER A 55 -13.72 4.14 -4.67
CA SER A 55 -13.39 2.71 -4.70
C SER A 55 -11.98 2.40 -4.19
N ALA A 56 -11.09 3.39 -4.12
CA ALA A 56 -9.68 3.22 -3.76
C ALA A 56 -9.49 2.51 -2.42
N SER A 57 -10.32 2.84 -1.42
CA SER A 57 -10.26 2.23 -0.09
C SER A 57 -10.39 0.70 -0.11
N TYR A 58 -11.30 0.17 -0.94
CA TYR A 58 -11.50 -1.28 -1.06
C TYR A 58 -10.36 -1.95 -1.84
N PHE A 59 -9.88 -1.31 -2.93
CA PHE A 59 -8.73 -1.82 -3.68
C PHE A 59 -7.47 -1.90 -2.82
N ILE A 60 -7.20 -0.88 -2.01
CA ILE A 60 -6.03 -0.84 -1.14
C ILE A 60 -6.14 -1.91 -0.05
N GLN A 61 -7.32 -2.14 0.53
CA GLN A 61 -7.53 -3.25 1.47
C GLN A 61 -7.24 -4.61 0.83
N LEU A 62 -7.66 -4.84 -0.41
CA LEU A 62 -7.36 -6.05 -1.15
C LEU A 62 -5.85 -6.23 -1.38
N ILE A 63 -5.14 -5.17 -1.76
CA ILE A 63 -3.68 -5.19 -1.92
C ILE A 63 -3.00 -5.51 -0.60
N THR A 64 -3.36 -4.84 0.49
CA THR A 64 -2.81 -5.09 1.82
C THR A 64 -3.05 -6.53 2.27
N ALA A 65 -4.26 -7.07 2.05
CA ALA A 65 -4.57 -8.46 2.37
C ALA A 65 -3.73 -9.45 1.54
N ASN A 66 -3.52 -9.17 0.25
CA ASN A 66 -2.68 -9.98 -0.63
C ASN A 66 -1.20 -9.95 -0.19
N ASN A 67 -0.67 -8.77 0.12
CA ASN A 67 0.69 -8.62 0.64
C ASN A 67 0.88 -9.38 1.96
N ALA A 68 -0.11 -9.33 2.86
CA ALA A 68 -0.08 -10.09 4.11
C ALA A 68 -0.08 -11.61 3.89
N PHE A 69 -0.84 -12.10 2.90
CA PHE A 69 -0.83 -13.52 2.51
C PHE A 69 0.54 -13.94 1.95
N ILE A 70 1.10 -13.15 1.03
CA ILE A 70 2.42 -13.41 0.44
C ILE A 70 3.51 -13.41 1.52
N ALA A 71 3.50 -12.41 2.41
CA ALA A 71 4.44 -12.33 3.52
C ALA A 71 4.40 -13.60 4.39
N ARG A 72 3.18 -14.07 4.72
CA ARG A 72 3.02 -15.31 5.49
C ARG A 72 3.55 -16.52 4.73
N PHE A 73 3.19 -16.65 3.45
CA PHE A 73 3.63 -17.75 2.60
C PHE A 73 5.15 -17.84 2.48
N LEU A 74 5.84 -16.70 2.42
CA LEU A 74 7.30 -16.62 2.33
C LEU A 74 7.99 -16.88 3.67
N LEU A 75 7.42 -16.41 4.78
CA LEU A 75 7.87 -16.74 6.14
C LEU A 75 7.76 -18.24 6.42
N ASP A 76 6.62 -18.87 6.08
CA ASP A 76 6.41 -20.31 6.27
C ASP A 76 7.36 -21.18 5.42
N ARG A 77 8.05 -20.59 4.43
CA ARG A 77 9.05 -21.25 3.58
C ARG A 77 10.49 -20.86 3.92
N GLU A 78 10.69 -20.09 4.98
CA GLU A 78 12.00 -19.59 5.43
C GLU A 78 12.74 -18.79 4.33
N VAL A 79 12.00 -18.26 3.34
CA VAL A 79 12.55 -17.42 2.27
C VAL A 79 12.81 -16.01 2.80
N LEU A 80 11.94 -15.53 3.69
CA LEU A 80 12.21 -14.33 4.48
C LEU A 80 12.89 -14.76 5.78
N PRO A 81 14.02 -14.13 6.17
CA PRO A 81 14.63 -14.40 7.46
C PRO A 81 13.65 -14.00 8.57
N THR A 82 13.29 -14.93 9.43
CA THR A 82 12.74 -14.62 10.75
C THR A 82 13.88 -13.94 11.51
N ASP A 83 13.67 -12.71 12.02
CA ASP A 83 14.72 -12.03 12.77
C ASP A 83 15.17 -12.89 13.97
N PRO A 84 16.42 -13.39 14.01
CA PRO A 84 16.92 -14.22 15.10
C PRO A 84 16.99 -13.46 16.44
N ALA A 85 16.82 -12.13 16.44
CA ALA A 85 16.65 -11.35 17.66
C ALA A 85 15.32 -11.62 18.38
N LEU A 86 14.30 -12.17 17.69
CA LEU A 86 13.03 -12.59 18.28
C LEU A 86 13.07 -14.03 18.83
N GLU A 87 14.12 -14.81 18.54
CA GLU A 87 14.27 -16.20 18.97
C GLU A 87 15.14 -16.37 20.23
N ARG A 88 15.91 -15.35 20.64
CA ARG A 88 16.72 -15.47 21.86
C ARG A 88 15.85 -15.37 23.11
N PRO A 89 15.76 -16.41 23.96
CA PRO A 89 15.21 -16.23 25.29
C PRO A 89 16.06 -15.18 26.02
N ALA A 90 15.39 -14.23 26.68
CA ALA A 90 16.05 -13.23 27.51
C ALA A 90 17.04 -13.95 28.43
N ALA A 91 18.33 -13.63 28.32
CA ALA A 91 19.34 -14.18 29.21
C ALA A 91 18.92 -13.88 30.66
N PRO A 92 19.08 -14.83 31.59
CA PRO A 92 18.71 -14.62 32.98
C PRO A 92 19.55 -13.45 33.52
N VAL A 93 18.86 -12.52 34.17
CA VAL A 93 19.48 -11.38 34.85
C VAL A 93 20.19 -11.95 36.09
N GLU A 94 21.53 -11.90 36.11
CA GLU A 94 22.33 -12.11 37.33
C GLU A 94 22.31 -10.88 38.24
#